data_AF-A0A972E6L2-F1
#
_entry.id   AF-A0A972E6L2-F1
#
_cell.length_a   1.000
_cell.length_b   1.000
_cell.length_c   1.000
_cell.angle_alpha   90.00
_cell.angle_beta   90.00
_cell.angle_gamma   90.00
#
_symmetry.space_group_name_H-M   'P 1'
#
loop_
_entity.id
_entity.type
_entity.pdbx_description
1 polymer ?
#
loop_
_entity_poly.entity_id
_entity_poly.type
_entity_poly.pdbx_seq_one_letter_code
_entity_poly.pdbx_strand_id
1 'polypeptide(L)' 'MENLKDSCSSLRDKVIIELLSSTGMRVGELTSLNKESIDFDNKECVVLGKGGKQRKVYFDSKTKIHLQNYLSSRIECKR' A
#
# COMPACT_ATOMS: atom_id res chain seq x y z
N MET A 1 -7.23 -5.16 -21.44
CA MET A 1 -7.50 -5.21 -19.99
C MET A 1 -7.01 -3.91 -19.35
N GLU A 2 -7.67 -2.78 -19.62
CA GLU A 2 -7.25 -1.46 -19.12
C GLU A 2 -8.39 -0.71 -18.40
N ASN A 3 -9.63 -1.18 -18.53
CA ASN A 3 -10.82 -0.44 -18.12
C ASN A 3 -11.11 -0.40 -16.62
N LEU A 4 -10.47 -1.24 -15.78
CA LEU A 4 -10.68 -1.18 -14.33
C LEU A 4 -9.79 -0.14 -13.64
N LYS A 5 -8.66 0.23 -14.26
CA LYS A 5 -7.78 1.30 -13.75
C LYS A 5 -8.37 2.70 -13.95
N ASP A 6 -9.33 2.85 -14.86
CA ASP A 6 -9.96 4.13 -15.17
C ASP A 6 -11.20 4.41 -14.31
N SER A 7 -11.95 3.36 -13.93
CA SER A 7 -13.19 3.50 -13.13
C SER A 7 -13.00 3.49 -11.60
N CYS A 8 -11.81 3.17 -11.08
CA CYS A 8 -11.51 3.36 -9.66
C CYS A 8 -11.09 4.82 -9.41
N SER A 9 -12.05 5.68 -9.08
CA SER A 9 -11.90 7.14 -8.96
C SER A 9 -11.01 7.64 -7.82
N SER A 10 -10.47 6.75 -6.98
CA SER A 10 -9.60 7.13 -5.86
C SER A 10 -8.22 6.47 -5.97
N LEU A 11 -7.16 7.29 -5.87
CA LEU A 11 -5.76 6.84 -5.76
C LEU A 11 -5.57 5.75 -4.70
N ARG A 12 -6.43 5.73 -3.68
CA ARG A 12 -6.47 4.72 -2.63
C ARG A 12 -6.68 3.31 -3.19
N ASP A 13 -7.72 3.09 -4.00
CA ASP A 13 -8.10 1.75 -4.47
C ASP A 13 -7.02 1.16 -5.38
N LYS A 14 -6.40 1.99 -6.21
CA LYS A 14 -5.23 1.61 -7.02
C LYS A 14 -4.10 1.09 -6.14
N VAL A 15 -3.71 1.87 -5.13
CA VAL A 15 -2.64 1.50 -4.19
C VAL A 15 -2.97 0.23 -3.40
N ILE A 16 -4.24 0.05 -2.99
CA ILE A 16 -4.66 -1.16 -2.28
C ILE A 16 -4.49 -2.39 -3.17
N ILE A 17 -4.95 -2.35 -4.41
CA ILE A 17 -4.84 -3.47 -5.34
C ILE A 17 -3.36 -3.78 -5.65
N GLU A 18 -2.55 -2.76 -5.94
CA GLU A 18 -1.12 -2.95 -6.19
C GLU A 18 -0.38 -3.52 -4.96
N LEU A 19 -0.68 -3.05 -3.75
CA LEU A 19 -0.09 -3.59 -2.50
C LEU A 19 -0.50 -5.04 -2.26
N LEU A 20 -1.79 -5.36 -2.38
CA LEU A 20 -2.28 -6.74 -2.20
C LEU A 20 -1.66 -7.67 -3.24
N SER A 21 -1.57 -7.23 -4.50
CA SER A 21 -0.99 -8.03 -5.58
C SER A 21 0.51 -8.23 -5.44
N SER A 22 1.25 -7.24 -4.93
CA SER A 22 2.71 -7.28 -4.83
C SER A 22 3.19 -7.99 -3.56
N THR A 23 2.51 -7.78 -2.42
CA THR A 23 2.90 -8.34 -1.12
C THR A 23 2.19 -9.65 -0.76
N GLY A 24 1.06 -9.96 -1.41
CA GLY A 24 0.22 -11.11 -1.09
C GLY A 24 -0.42 -11.07 0.30
N MET A 25 -0.46 -9.90 0.96
CA MET A 25 -1.05 -9.77 2.29
C MET A 25 -2.59 -9.82 2.25
N ARG A 26 -3.22 -10.14 3.38
CA ARG A 26 -4.69 -10.08 3.49
C ARG A 26 -5.15 -8.64 3.67
N VAL A 27 -6.39 -8.34 3.25
CA VAL A 27 -6.98 -7.00 3.44
C VAL A 27 -7.01 -6.57 4.92
N GLY A 28 -7.22 -7.52 5.84
CA GLY A 28 -7.16 -7.27 7.29
C GLY A 28 -5.76 -6.85 7.79
N GLU A 29 -4.71 -7.35 7.15
CA GLU A 29 -3.32 -6.95 7.46
C GLU A 29 -3.04 -5.54 6.88
N LEU A 30 -3.53 -5.27 5.68
CA LEU A 30 -3.41 -3.97 5.02
C LEU A 30 -4.14 -2.84 5.76
N THR A 31 -5.35 -3.11 6.28
CA THR A 31 -6.14 -2.12 7.04
C THR A 31 -5.51 -1.74 8.39
N SER A 32 -4.67 -2.62 8.94
CA SER A 32 -3.90 -2.39 10.16
C SER A 32 -2.49 -1.83 9.90
N LEU A 33 -2.10 -1.69 8.62
CA LEU A 33 -0.78 -1.22 8.24
C LEU A 33 -0.66 0.29 8.47
N ASN A 34 0.36 0.69 9.22
CA ASN A 34 0.68 2.09 9.45
C ASN A 34 1.75 2.58 8.47
N LYS A 35 1.71 3.87 8.11
CA LYS A 35 2.74 4.52 7.28
C LYS A 35 4.16 4.36 7.85
N GLU A 36 4.28 4.28 9.17
CA GLU A 36 5.54 4.14 9.90
C GLU A 36 6.11 2.71 9.78
N SER A 37 5.26 1.74 9.45
CA SER A 37 5.64 0.35 9.23
C SER A 37 6.11 0.10 7.80
N ILE A 38 6.17 1.13 6.96
CA ILE A 38 6.55 1.05 5.55
C ILE A 38 7.92 1.69 5.36
N ASP A 39 8.87 0.89 4.89
CA ASP A 39 10.20 1.33 4.51
C ASP A 39 10.26 1.49 2.98
N PHE A 40 10.30 2.75 2.54
CA PHE A 40 10.39 3.10 1.13
C PHE A 40 11.79 2.91 0.54
N ASP A 41 12.83 2.87 1.38
CA ASP A 41 14.22 2.68 0.96
C ASP A 41 14.45 1.22 0.59
N ASN A 42 14.10 0.32 1.53
CA ASN A 42 14.20 -1.12 1.38
C ASN A 42 13.03 -1.74 0.60
N LYS A 43 11.98 -0.97 0.29
CA LYS A 43 10.73 -1.42 -0.36
C LYS A 43 10.09 -2.59 0.40
N GLU A 44 10.04 -2.47 1.72
CA GLU A 44 9.47 -3.48 2.61
C GLU A 44 8.44 -2.85 3.54
N CYS A 45 7.48 -3.63 3.99
CA CYS A 45 6.55 -3.23 5.02
C CYS A 45 6.35 -4.32 6.04
N VAL A 46 6.11 -3.91 7.29
CA VAL A 46 5.89 -4.82 8.41
C VAL A 46 4.40 -5.01 8.59
N VAL A 47 3.92 -6.24 8.40
CA VAL A 47 2.51 -6.60 8.60
C VAL A 47 2.34 -7.42 9.87
N LEU A 48 1.23 -7.19 10.57
CA LEU A 48 0.86 -7.90 11.79
C LEU A 48 -0.03 -9.10 11.46
N GLY A 49 0.48 -10.30 11.68
CA GLY A 49 -0.25 -11.56 11.50
C GLY A 49 -1.05 -11.98 12.73
N LYS A 50 -1.79 -13.08 12.57
CA LYS A 50 -2.55 -13.71 13.67
C LYS A 50 -1.61 -14.11 14.81
N GLY A 51 -1.96 -13.72 16.03
CA GLY A 51 -1.13 -13.94 17.23
C GLY A 51 -0.08 -12.87 17.48
N GLY A 52 -0.18 -11.69 16.84
CA GLY A 52 0.72 -10.55 17.07
C GLY A 52 2.11 -10.71 16.45
N LYS A 53 2.32 -11.75 15.62
CA LYS A 53 3.59 -11.97 14.94
C LYS A 53 3.72 -10.99 13.78
N GLN A 54 4.77 -10.18 13.82
CA GLN A 54 5.13 -9.29 12.72
C GLN A 54 5.92 -10.08 11.68
N ARG A 55 5.66 -9.81 10.40
CA ARG A 55 6.52 -10.27 9.29
C ARG A 55 6.82 -9.12 8.34
N LYS A 56 8.02 -9.12 7.78
CA LYS A 56 8.38 -8.22 6.69
C LYS A 56 7.87 -8.80 5.37
N VAL A 57 7.27 -7.95 4.54
CA VAL A 57 6.87 -8.28 3.18
C VAL A 57 7.42 -7.23 2.24
N TYR A 58 7.84 -7.67 1.06
CA TYR A 58 8.45 -6.82 0.05
C TYR A 58 7.42 -6.40 -0.98
N PHE A 59 7.59 -5.21 -1.55
CA PHE A 59 6.75 -4.71 -2.63
C PHE A 59 7.57 -4.15 -3.78
N ASP A 60 6.94 -4.08 -4.95
CA ASP A 60 7.56 -3.62 -6.19
C ASP A 60 7.79 -2.11 -6.21
N SER A 61 8.77 -1.70 -7.03
CA SER A 61 9.05 -0.28 -7.29
C SER A 61 7.85 0.48 -7.85
N LYS A 62 6.94 -0.20 -8.58
CA LYS A 62 5.68 0.40 -9.05
C LYS A 62 4.76 0.74 -7.87
N THR A 63 4.59 -0.20 -6.95
CA THR A 63 3.79 -0.02 -5.73
C THR A 63 4.32 1.13 -4.88
N LYS A 64 5.65 1.28 -4.78
CA LYS A 64 6.30 2.43 -4.14
C LYS A 64 5.83 3.77 -4.72
N ILE A 65 5.87 3.92 -6.03
CA ILE A 65 5.51 5.17 -6.72
C ILE A 65 4.03 5.50 -6.48
N HIS A 66 3.14 4.51 -6.64
CA HIS A 66 1.71 4.70 -6.39
C HIS A 66 1.41 5.08 -4.94
N LEU A 67 2.09 4.42 -3.98
CA LEU A 67 1.93 4.69 -2.56
C LEU A 67 2.42 6.11 -2.19
N GLN A 68 3.57 6.54 -2.72
CA GLN A 68 4.06 7.91 -2.55
C GLN A 68 3.09 8.93 -3.13
N ASN A 69 2.57 8.71 -4.34
CA ASN A 69 1.59 9.60 -4.96
C ASN A 69 0.31 9.72 -4.13
N TYR A 70 -0.18 8.60 -3.57
CA TYR A 70 -1.32 8.61 -2.67
C TYR A 70 -1.05 9.39 -1.38
N LEU A 71 0.12 9.23 -0.77
CA LEU A 71 0.50 9.97 0.43
C LEU A 71 0.64 11.47 0.16
N SER A 72 1.26 11.86 -0.96
CA SER A 72 1.38 13.26 -1.39
C SER A 72 0.02 13.90 -1.64
N SER A 73 -0.90 13.21 -2.32
CA SER A 73 -2.27 13.69 -2.56
C SER A 73 -3.05 13.94 -1.26
N ARG A 74 -2.77 13.19 -0.19
CA ARG A 74 -3.39 13.39 1.12
C ARG A 74 -2.87 14.61 1.88
N ILE A 75 -1.65 15.05 1.60
CA ILE A 75 -1.02 16.21 2.24
C ILE A 75 -1.51 17.51 1.61
N GLU A 76 -1.76 17.52 0.31
CA GLU A 76 -2.13 18.74 -0.43
C GLU A 76 -3.51 19.30 -0.04
N CYS A 77 -4.42 18.46 0.46
CA CYS A 77 -5.76 18.88 0.91
C CYS A 77 -5.77 19.47 2.35
N LYS A 78 -4.63 19.51 3.04
CA LYS A 78 -4.50 20.08 4.40
C LYS A 78 -3.88 21.48 4.44
N ARG A 79 -3.84 22.21 3.32
CA ARG A 79 -3.34 23.59 3.26
C ARG A 79 -4.46 24.58 3.00
#